data_AF-A0A8H5BTQ0-F1
#
_entry.id   AF-A0A8H5BTQ0-F1
#
_cell.length_a   1.000
_cell.length_b   1.000
_cell.length_c   1.000
_cell.angle_alpha   90.00
_cell.angle_beta   90.00
_cell.angle_gamma   90.00
#
_symmetry.space_group_name_H-M   'P 1'
#
loop_
_entity.id
_entity.type
_entity.pdbx_description
1 polymer ?
#
loop_
_entity_poly.entity_id
_entity_poly.type
_entity_poly.pdbx_seq_one_letter_code
_entity_poly.pdbx_strand_id
1 'polypeptide(L)'
;MIVILLIAAIVADLEAGRSYYLLLAMDSPWDESADETIHRDVEWSRISEDFTNVGYREGIVAGKEAASQEGFNVGFETIGVPIGREIGILRGVASVLLSVLQSTEIDADSTRIMEEAQDISTQLSRIRFSDVMPRDLEAEAHAREHLESEGEKLDEPEELAAKHDVEALEDMLANLGAANSSGKSLAERRPTVNDLQALRMRLEMMCGHLKLDLDFD
;
A
#
# COMPACT_ATOMS: atom_id res chain seq x y z
N MET A 1 -100.45 14.33 2.74
CA MET A 1 -99.73 13.81 3.93
C MET A 1 -98.66 12.77 3.58
N ILE A 2 -98.93 11.82 2.68
CA ILE A 2 -97.98 10.75 2.29
C ILE A 2 -96.71 11.28 1.56
N VAL A 3 -96.85 12.29 0.70
CA VAL A 3 -95.71 12.86 -0.07
C VAL A 3 -94.65 13.53 0.83
N ILE A 4 -95.08 14.17 1.92
CA ILE A 4 -94.17 14.86 2.85
C ILE A 4 -93.34 13.83 3.64
N LEU A 5 -93.95 12.70 4.03
CA LEU A 5 -93.25 11.61 4.71
C LEU A 5 -92.23 10.92 3.78
N LEU A 6 -92.52 10.81 2.48
CA LEU A 6 -91.61 10.20 1.52
C LEU A 6 -90.37 11.08 1.26
N ILE A 7 -90.55 12.40 1.17
CA ILE A 7 -89.43 13.35 1.01
C ILE A 7 -88.57 13.39 2.28
N ALA A 8 -89.19 13.37 3.47
CA ALA A 8 -88.45 13.31 4.73
C ALA A 8 -87.61 12.04 4.86
N ALA A 9 -88.12 10.89 4.40
CA ALA A 9 -87.37 9.63 4.40
C ALA A 9 -86.19 9.65 3.42
N ILE A 10 -86.37 10.21 2.22
CA ILE A 10 -85.29 10.34 1.22
C ILE A 10 -84.20 11.30 1.69
N VAL A 11 -84.57 12.42 2.32
CA VAL A 11 -83.60 13.39 2.87
C VAL A 11 -82.82 12.78 4.04
N ALA A 12 -83.49 12.04 4.93
CA ALA A 12 -82.82 11.35 6.04
C ALA A 12 -81.84 10.27 5.54
N ASP A 13 -82.21 9.52 4.50
CA ASP A 13 -81.33 8.50 3.89
C ASP A 13 -80.15 9.13 3.13
N LEU A 14 -80.34 10.31 2.52
CA LEU A 14 -79.26 11.10 1.90
C LEU A 14 -78.30 11.73 2.90
N GLU A 15 -78.79 12.21 4.05
CA GLU A 15 -77.96 12.74 5.13
C GLU A 15 -77.20 11.63 5.86
N ALA A 16 -77.85 10.48 6.09
CA ALA A 16 -77.20 9.30 6.62
C ALA A 16 -76.11 8.82 5.64
N GLY A 17 -76.45 8.65 4.35
CA GLY A 17 -75.52 8.33 3.26
C GLY A 17 -74.30 9.25 3.23
N ARG A 18 -74.50 10.57 3.27
CA ARG A 18 -73.40 11.56 3.31
C ARG A 18 -72.53 11.47 4.57
N SER A 19 -73.11 11.15 5.72
CA SER A 19 -72.37 10.93 6.97
C SER A 19 -71.47 9.69 6.85
N TYR A 20 -71.96 8.60 6.24
CA TYR A 20 -71.16 7.40 6.00
C TYR A 20 -70.01 7.63 5.01
N TYR A 21 -70.20 8.45 3.96
CA TYR A 21 -69.11 8.79 3.02
C TYR A 21 -68.05 9.73 3.62
N LEU A 22 -68.43 10.64 4.53
CA LEU A 22 -67.46 11.50 5.24
C LEU A 22 -66.65 10.75 6.29
N LEU A 23 -67.23 9.75 6.96
CA LEU A 23 -66.51 8.86 7.89
C LEU A 23 -65.55 7.91 7.16
N LEU A 24 -65.92 7.40 5.98
CA LEU A 24 -65.05 6.52 5.17
C LEU A 24 -63.84 7.25 4.55
N ALA A 25 -63.94 8.57 4.37
CA ALA A 25 -62.85 9.39 3.83
C ALA A 25 -61.84 9.82 4.90
N MET A 26 -62.19 9.75 6.19
CA MET A 26 -61.36 10.22 7.30
C MET A 26 -60.68 9.09 8.09
N ASP A 27 -60.98 7.83 7.73
CA ASP A 27 -60.42 6.62 8.35
C ASP A 27 -59.89 5.68 7.26
N SER A 28 -59.29 6.25 6.20
CA SER A 28 -58.49 5.48 5.26
C SER A 28 -57.26 4.97 6.03
N PRO A 29 -57.08 3.66 6.24
CA PRO A 29 -55.89 3.12 6.91
C PRO A 29 -54.60 3.33 6.12
N TRP A 30 -54.70 4.03 4.98
CA TRP A 30 -53.65 4.36 4.04
C TRP A 30 -53.39 5.88 3.97
N ASP A 31 -53.96 6.69 4.88
CA ASP A 31 -53.45 8.06 5.14
C ASP A 31 -52.17 8.05 6.00
N GLU A 32 -51.34 7.04 5.76
CA GLU A 32 -49.94 6.93 6.19
C GLU A 32 -49.03 7.71 5.21
N SER A 33 -49.60 8.25 4.13
CA SER A 33 -48.90 8.96 3.07
C SER A 33 -48.25 10.29 3.50
N ALA A 34 -48.83 11.00 4.47
CA ALA A 34 -48.25 12.24 4.99
C ALA A 34 -47.04 11.97 5.90
N ASP A 35 -47.09 10.92 6.73
CA ASP A 35 -45.98 10.52 7.60
C ASP A 35 -44.87 9.82 6.79
N GLU A 36 -45.22 8.98 5.82
CA GLU A 36 -44.28 8.37 4.87
C GLU A 36 -43.59 9.39 3.96
N THR A 37 -44.26 10.48 3.57
CA THR A 37 -43.62 11.52 2.74
C THR A 37 -42.65 12.37 3.56
N ILE A 38 -43.01 12.74 4.80
CA ILE A 38 -42.10 13.45 5.72
C ILE A 38 -40.92 12.54 6.09
N HIS A 39 -41.17 11.28 6.42
CA HIS A 39 -40.12 10.31 6.74
C HIS A 39 -39.18 10.11 5.55
N ARG A 40 -39.73 9.96 4.35
CA ARG A 40 -38.98 9.87 3.10
C ARG A 40 -38.14 11.12 2.83
N ASP A 41 -38.69 12.32 3.01
CA ASP A 41 -37.95 13.57 2.77
C ASP A 41 -36.81 13.78 3.79
N VAL A 42 -37.01 13.35 5.05
CA VAL A 42 -35.97 13.33 6.08
C VAL A 42 -34.88 12.31 5.75
N GLU A 43 -35.26 11.11 5.31
CA GLU A 43 -34.31 10.09 4.85
C GLU A 43 -33.53 10.54 3.62
N TRP A 44 -34.18 11.15 2.63
CA TRP A 44 -33.52 11.72 1.46
C TRP A 44 -32.55 12.83 1.81
N SER A 45 -32.94 13.72 2.73
CA SER A 45 -32.07 14.81 3.20
C SER A 45 -30.84 14.26 3.90
N ARG A 46 -31.03 13.30 4.81
CA ARG A 46 -29.92 12.62 5.50
C ARG A 46 -29.00 11.90 4.53
N ILE A 47 -29.57 11.13 3.60
CA ILE A 47 -28.81 10.42 2.56
C ILE A 47 -28.02 11.42 1.70
N SER A 48 -28.62 12.55 1.33
CA SER A 48 -27.96 13.61 0.56
C SER A 48 -26.80 14.27 1.33
N GLU A 49 -26.98 14.53 2.62
CA GLU A 49 -25.92 15.07 3.49
C GLU A 49 -24.78 14.05 3.66
N ASP A 50 -25.11 12.78 3.89
CA ASP A 50 -24.14 11.69 3.99
C ASP A 50 -23.36 11.55 2.67
N PHE A 51 -24.01 11.56 1.51
CA PHE A 51 -23.33 11.52 0.21
C PHE A 51 -22.45 12.75 -0.05
N THR A 52 -22.89 13.93 0.38
CA THR A 52 -22.09 15.16 0.22
C THR A 52 -20.84 15.12 1.10
N ASN A 53 -20.99 14.70 2.36
CA ASN A 53 -19.89 14.59 3.31
C ASN A 53 -18.91 13.48 2.94
N VAL A 54 -19.42 12.31 2.52
CA VAL A 54 -18.60 11.19 2.03
C VAL A 54 -17.91 11.59 0.74
N GLY A 55 -18.62 12.16 -0.23
CA GLY A 55 -18.03 12.60 -1.50
C GLY A 55 -16.98 13.71 -1.32
N TYR A 56 -17.17 14.63 -0.38
CA TYR A 56 -16.16 15.63 -0.03
C TYR A 56 -14.91 15.00 0.60
N ARG A 57 -15.09 14.10 1.58
CA ARG A 57 -13.97 13.37 2.20
C ARG A 57 -13.22 12.54 1.17
N GLU A 58 -13.95 11.78 0.35
CA GLU A 58 -13.38 10.95 -0.72
C GLU A 58 -12.65 11.80 -1.75
N GLY A 59 -13.21 12.96 -2.15
CA GLY A 59 -12.53 13.89 -3.05
C GLY A 59 -11.23 14.45 -2.48
N ILE A 60 -11.17 14.77 -1.19
CA ILE A 60 -9.93 15.20 -0.52
C ILE A 60 -8.91 14.06 -0.47
N VAL A 61 -9.35 12.85 -0.09
CA VAL A 61 -8.48 11.68 -0.02
C VAL A 61 -7.92 11.35 -1.40
N ALA A 62 -8.77 11.30 -2.43
CA ALA A 62 -8.37 11.06 -3.81
C ALA A 62 -7.41 12.14 -4.34
N GLY A 63 -7.61 13.41 -3.98
CA GLY A 63 -6.69 14.49 -4.33
C GLY A 63 -5.33 14.38 -3.65
N LYS A 64 -5.31 14.07 -2.35
CA LYS A 64 -4.08 13.82 -1.58
C LYS A 64 -3.32 12.61 -2.12
N GLU A 65 -4.04 11.54 -2.41
CA GLU A 65 -3.48 10.32 -2.97
C GLU A 65 -2.90 10.56 -4.37
N ALA A 66 -3.63 11.22 -5.27
CA ALA A 66 -3.15 11.52 -6.62
C ALA A 66 -1.86 12.36 -6.61
N ALA A 67 -1.80 13.38 -5.74
CA ALA A 67 -0.59 14.20 -5.59
C ALA A 67 0.59 13.39 -5.01
N SER A 68 0.34 12.49 -4.06
CA SER A 68 1.37 11.63 -3.47
C SER A 68 1.86 10.55 -4.45
N GLN A 69 0.99 10.03 -5.33
CA GLN A 69 1.34 9.01 -6.31
C GLN A 69 2.24 9.56 -7.42
N GLU A 70 2.09 10.82 -7.83
CA GLU A 70 2.99 11.44 -8.83
C GLU A 70 4.44 11.45 -8.35
N GLY A 71 4.68 11.88 -7.10
CA GLY A 71 6.01 11.83 -6.48
C GLY A 71 6.57 10.42 -6.37
N PHE A 72 5.73 9.44 -6.00
CA PHE A 72 6.13 8.02 -5.97
C PHE A 72 6.53 7.51 -7.36
N ASN A 73 5.75 7.81 -8.40
CA ASN A 73 6.01 7.34 -9.76
C ASN A 73 7.37 7.85 -10.27
N VAL A 74 7.68 9.12 -10.04
CA VAL A 74 8.97 9.71 -10.40
C VAL A 74 10.11 9.03 -9.65
N GLY A 75 10.00 8.86 -8.34
CA GLY A 75 11.03 8.17 -7.55
C GLY A 75 11.21 6.70 -7.96
N PHE A 76 10.12 6.01 -8.25
CA PHE A 76 10.13 4.62 -8.72
C PHE A 76 10.81 4.51 -10.08
N GLU A 77 10.47 5.35 -11.05
CA GLU A 77 11.07 5.31 -12.40
C GLU A 77 12.55 5.70 -12.38
N THR A 78 12.90 6.79 -11.67
CA THR A 78 14.24 7.38 -11.74
C THR A 78 15.28 6.70 -10.84
N ILE A 79 14.86 6.18 -9.68
CA ILE A 79 15.76 5.60 -8.67
C ILE A 79 15.42 4.13 -8.43
N GLY A 80 14.13 3.82 -8.26
CA GLY A 80 13.63 2.48 -7.94
C GLY A 80 14.01 1.42 -8.97
N VAL A 81 13.58 1.63 -10.21
CA VAL A 81 13.74 0.69 -11.32
C VAL A 81 15.22 0.45 -11.64
N PRO A 82 16.09 1.46 -11.81
CA PRO A 82 17.50 1.23 -12.15
C PRO A 82 18.24 0.40 -11.09
N ILE A 83 18.14 0.80 -9.81
CA ILE A 83 18.84 0.12 -8.71
C ILE A 83 18.27 -1.28 -8.49
N GLY A 84 16.95 -1.43 -8.52
CA GLY A 84 16.30 -2.73 -8.35
C GLY A 84 16.67 -3.71 -9.46
N ARG A 85 16.73 -3.21 -10.71
CA ARG A 85 17.15 -4.01 -11.87
C ARG A 85 18.62 -4.42 -11.75
N GLU A 86 19.52 -3.52 -11.38
CA GLU A 86 20.95 -3.81 -11.21
C GLU A 86 21.18 -4.90 -10.16
N ILE A 87 20.60 -4.76 -8.96
CA ILE A 87 20.68 -5.78 -7.90
C ILE A 87 20.12 -7.12 -8.37
N GLY A 88 18.97 -7.10 -9.06
CA GLY A 88 18.32 -8.28 -9.61
C GLY A 88 19.20 -9.04 -10.61
N ILE A 89 19.82 -8.32 -11.55
CA ILE A 89 20.72 -8.90 -12.56
C ILE A 89 21.94 -9.51 -11.88
N LEU A 90 22.62 -8.79 -10.99
CA LEU A 90 23.81 -9.28 -10.30
C LEU A 90 23.53 -10.58 -9.51
N ARG A 91 22.40 -10.64 -8.81
CA ARG A 91 21.96 -11.85 -8.10
C ARG A 91 21.64 -12.99 -9.05
N GLY A 92 20.96 -12.70 -10.15
CA GLY A 92 20.63 -13.68 -11.19
C GLY A 92 21.88 -14.29 -11.80
N VAL A 93 22.83 -13.46 -12.21
CA VAL A 93 24.10 -13.93 -12.78
C VAL A 93 24.89 -14.76 -11.76
N ALA A 94 25.03 -14.29 -10.52
CA ALA A 94 25.72 -15.05 -9.48
C ALA A 94 25.08 -16.43 -9.25
N SER A 95 23.75 -16.52 -9.28
CA SER A 95 23.02 -17.78 -9.13
C SER A 95 23.25 -18.74 -10.30
N VAL A 96 23.18 -18.24 -11.54
CA VAL A 96 23.46 -19.04 -12.74
C VAL A 96 24.91 -19.53 -12.74
N LEU A 97 25.86 -18.64 -12.42
CA LEU A 97 27.27 -18.96 -12.37
C LEU A 97 27.56 -20.06 -11.34
N LEU A 98 26.97 -19.97 -10.15
CA LEU A 98 27.05 -21.04 -9.14
C LEU A 98 26.47 -22.37 -9.65
N SER A 99 25.30 -22.34 -10.31
CA SER A 99 24.68 -23.54 -10.86
C SER A 99 25.53 -24.21 -11.93
N VAL A 100 26.16 -23.42 -12.82
CA VAL A 100 27.08 -23.92 -13.85
C VAL A 100 28.33 -24.53 -13.22
N LEU A 101 28.93 -23.85 -12.24
CA LEU A 101 30.13 -24.35 -11.55
C LEU A 101 29.86 -25.64 -10.77
N GLN A 102 28.69 -25.77 -10.14
CA GLN A 102 28.28 -27.00 -9.46
C GLN A 102 28.07 -28.19 -10.41
N SER A 103 27.71 -27.90 -11.66
CA SER A 103 27.43 -28.92 -12.68
C SER A 103 28.69 -29.36 -13.45
N THR A 104 29.80 -28.64 -13.30
CA THR A 104 31.06 -28.90 -14.01
C THR A 104 32.00 -29.71 -13.12
N GLU A 105 32.75 -30.67 -13.68
CA GLU A 105 33.67 -31.51 -12.89
C GLU A 105 34.72 -30.67 -12.14
N ILE A 106 34.98 -31.06 -10.89
CA ILE A 106 35.76 -30.30 -9.91
C ILE A 106 37.26 -30.44 -10.20
N ASP A 107 37.86 -29.38 -10.76
CA ASP A 107 39.31 -29.16 -10.71
C ASP A 107 39.67 -28.28 -9.49
N ALA A 108 40.95 -28.25 -9.10
CA ALA A 108 41.43 -27.44 -7.98
C ALA A 108 41.19 -25.93 -8.20
N ASP A 109 41.28 -25.47 -9.45
CA ASP A 109 40.96 -24.08 -9.80
C ASP A 109 39.45 -23.82 -9.82
N SER A 110 38.63 -24.81 -10.22
CA SER A 110 37.15 -24.71 -10.14
C SER A 110 36.66 -24.58 -8.70
N THR A 111 37.33 -25.23 -7.74
CA THR A 111 37.01 -25.09 -6.29
C THR A 111 37.19 -23.66 -5.81
N ARG A 112 38.28 -22.99 -6.20
CA ARG A 112 38.55 -21.59 -5.81
C ARG A 112 37.55 -20.62 -6.43
N ILE A 113 37.22 -20.83 -7.71
CA ILE A 113 36.23 -20.00 -8.40
C ILE A 113 34.84 -20.21 -7.78
N MET A 114 34.51 -21.44 -7.37
CA MET A 114 33.26 -21.73 -6.68
C MET A 114 33.18 -21.05 -5.30
N GLU A 115 34.25 -21.07 -4.51
CA GLU A 115 34.30 -20.38 -3.21
C GLU A 115 34.10 -18.86 -3.38
N GLU A 116 34.77 -18.25 -4.35
CA GLU A 116 34.62 -16.82 -4.65
C GLU A 116 33.19 -16.49 -5.14
N ALA A 117 32.60 -17.34 -5.99
CA ALA A 117 31.24 -17.17 -6.48
C ALA A 117 30.21 -17.29 -5.35
N GLN A 118 30.45 -18.19 -4.38
CA GLN A 118 29.61 -18.34 -3.20
C GLN A 118 29.73 -17.11 -2.31
N ASP A 119 30.94 -16.61 -2.07
CA ASP A 119 31.16 -15.38 -1.30
C ASP A 119 30.41 -14.21 -1.93
N ILE A 120 30.60 -13.94 -3.23
CA ILE A 120 29.90 -12.87 -3.96
C ILE A 120 28.38 -13.03 -3.85
N SER A 121 27.84 -14.23 -4.04
CA SER A 121 26.41 -14.50 -3.91
C SER A 121 25.88 -14.23 -2.50
N THR A 122 26.62 -14.62 -1.46
CA THR A 122 26.22 -14.34 -0.07
C THR A 122 26.31 -12.86 0.29
N GLN A 123 27.25 -12.12 -0.31
CA GLN A 123 27.32 -10.67 -0.10
C GLN A 123 26.18 -9.96 -0.84
N LEU A 124 25.90 -10.33 -2.09
CA LEU A 124 24.78 -9.79 -2.87
C LEU A 124 23.42 -10.10 -2.23
N SER A 125 23.25 -11.23 -1.56
CA SER A 125 21.98 -11.57 -0.88
C SER A 125 21.73 -10.74 0.38
N ARG A 126 22.79 -10.26 1.04
CA ARG A 126 22.70 -9.40 2.23
C ARG A 126 22.38 -7.94 1.91
N ILE A 127 22.72 -7.47 0.71
CA ILE A 127 22.44 -6.08 0.29
C ILE A 127 20.92 -5.85 0.21
N ARG A 128 20.37 -4.95 1.02
CA ARG A 128 18.97 -4.54 0.87
C ARG A 128 18.84 -3.37 -0.09
N PHE A 129 17.66 -3.20 -0.66
CA PHE A 129 17.37 -2.04 -1.49
C PHE A 129 17.52 -0.73 -0.69
N SER A 130 17.10 -0.73 0.58
CA SER A 130 17.22 0.39 1.51
C SER A 130 18.67 0.80 1.83
N ASP A 131 19.64 -0.08 1.59
CA ASP A 131 21.05 0.19 1.86
C ASP A 131 21.77 0.91 0.69
N VAL A 132 21.28 0.69 -0.54
CA VAL A 132 21.87 1.21 -1.78
C VAL A 132 21.12 2.45 -2.28
N MET A 133 19.86 2.61 -1.87
CA MET A 133 19.08 3.77 -2.27
C MET A 133 19.70 5.08 -1.75
N PRO A 134 19.78 6.14 -2.59
CA PRO A 134 20.17 7.46 -2.13
C PRO A 134 19.21 7.96 -1.05
N ARG A 135 19.74 8.64 -0.03
CA ARG A 135 18.91 9.29 0.99
C ARG A 135 18.17 10.47 0.38
N ASP A 136 16.87 10.53 0.62
CA ASP A 136 16.04 11.66 0.21
C ASP A 136 16.19 12.81 1.23
N LEU A 137 17.14 13.70 0.95
CA LEU A 137 17.46 14.84 1.81
C LEU A 137 16.30 15.85 1.91
N GLU A 138 15.45 15.93 0.88
CA GLU A 138 14.29 16.82 0.83
C GLU A 138 13.17 16.27 1.72
N ALA A 139 12.88 14.96 1.62
CA ALA A 139 11.94 14.30 2.51
C ALA A 139 12.42 14.31 3.98
N GLU A 140 13.72 14.09 4.23
CA GLU A 140 14.29 14.18 5.59
C GLU A 140 14.22 15.61 6.17
N ALA A 141 14.44 16.64 5.35
CA ALA A 141 14.33 18.03 5.78
C ALA A 141 12.88 18.41 6.08
N HIS A 142 11.95 18.04 5.21
CA HIS A 142 10.52 18.28 5.42
C HIS A 142 10.00 17.56 6.67
N ALA A 143 10.35 16.28 6.87
CA ALA A 143 9.99 15.53 8.08
C ALA A 143 10.55 16.18 9.35
N ARG A 144 11.76 16.74 9.29
CA ARG A 144 12.38 17.47 10.40
C ARG A 144 11.66 18.78 10.70
N GLU A 145 11.30 19.54 9.67
CA GLU A 145 10.57 20.81 9.81
C GLU A 145 9.18 20.60 10.43
N HIS A 146 8.44 19.55 10.03
CA HIS A 146 7.14 19.21 10.64
C HIS A 146 7.24 18.85 12.13
N LEU A 147 8.27 18.08 12.50
CA LEU A 147 8.53 17.71 13.89
C LEU A 147 8.84 18.94 14.76
N GLU A 148 9.50 19.94 14.17
CA GLU A 148 9.87 21.19 14.84
C GLU A 148 8.69 22.20 14.91
N SER A 149 7.80 22.24 13.92
CA SER A 149 6.72 23.23 13.83
C SER A 149 5.40 22.81 14.49
N GLU A 150 4.98 21.55 14.33
CA GLU A 150 3.65 21.08 14.77
C GLU A 150 3.75 20.15 15.99
N GLY A 151 4.95 19.67 16.33
CA GLY A 151 5.16 18.69 17.41
C GLY A 151 4.47 17.34 17.15
N GLU A 152 3.90 17.17 15.96
CA GLU A 152 3.17 16.01 15.51
C GLU A 152 4.13 15.19 14.63
N LYS A 153 4.39 13.96 15.06
CA LYS A 153 5.19 13.03 14.26
C LYS A 153 4.31 12.62 13.08
N LEU A 154 4.84 12.68 11.85
CA LEU A 154 4.15 12.14 10.69
C LEU A 154 3.68 10.72 11.03
N ASP A 155 2.37 10.47 10.87
CA ASP A 155 1.81 9.13 10.97
C ASP A 155 2.43 8.29 9.84
N GLU A 156 3.51 7.59 10.17
CA GLU A 156 4.07 6.59 9.29
C GLU A 156 3.00 5.50 9.08
N PRO A 157 2.76 5.07 7.83
CA PRO A 157 1.93 3.90 7.57
C PRO A 157 2.40 2.74 8.44
N GLU A 158 1.47 2.12 9.19
CA GLU A 158 1.76 1.06 10.17
C GLU A 158 2.64 -0.06 9.58
N GLU A 159 2.45 -0.36 8.30
CA GLU A 159 3.25 -1.35 7.56
C GLU A 159 4.73 -0.96 7.38
N LEU A 160 5.04 0.33 7.17
CA LEU A 160 6.41 0.79 7.02
C LEU A 160 7.15 0.78 8.36
N ALA A 161 6.47 1.20 9.43
CA ALA A 161 7.00 1.11 10.78
C ALA A 161 7.30 -0.36 11.16
N ALA A 162 6.36 -1.28 10.87
CA ALA A 162 6.57 -2.71 11.09
C ALA A 162 7.76 -3.27 10.30
N LYS A 163 7.96 -2.83 9.05
CA LYS A 163 9.13 -3.21 8.24
C LYS A 163 10.43 -2.73 8.87
N HIS A 164 10.50 -1.47 9.31
CA HIS A 164 11.67 -0.92 9.98
C HIS A 164 12.00 -1.67 11.27
N ASP A 165 11.00 -2.04 12.06
CA ASP A 165 11.18 -2.83 13.28
C ASP A 165 11.75 -4.23 12.98
N VAL A 166 11.22 -4.90 11.94
CA VAL A 166 11.75 -6.21 11.50
C VAL A 166 13.19 -6.07 11.01
N GLU A 167 13.51 -5.06 10.21
CA GLU A 167 14.88 -4.80 9.75
C GLU A 167 15.84 -4.55 10.93
N ALA A 168 15.41 -3.79 11.94
CA ALA A 168 16.20 -3.55 13.14
C ALA A 168 16.44 -4.83 13.95
N LEU A 169 15.44 -5.71 14.06
CA LEU A 169 15.57 -7.01 14.71
C LEU A 169 16.55 -7.91 13.95
N GLU A 170 16.49 -7.94 12.63
CA GLU A 170 17.44 -8.69 11.80
C GLU A 170 18.89 -8.20 12.00
N ASP A 171 19.10 -6.88 12.08
CA ASP A 171 20.41 -6.29 12.35
C ASP A 171 20.95 -6.71 13.74
N MET A 172 20.08 -6.71 14.77
CA MET A 172 20.45 -7.17 16.11
C MET A 172 20.78 -8.67 16.15
N LEU A 173 20.02 -9.49 15.43
CA LEU A 173 20.25 -10.93 15.35
C LEU A 173 21.54 -11.27 14.58
N ALA A 174 21.84 -10.54 13.50
CA ALA A 174 23.10 -10.67 12.79
C ALA A 174 24.29 -10.37 13.70
N ASN A 175 24.18 -9.36 14.56
CA ASN A 175 25.21 -9.01 15.55
C ASN A 175 25.39 -10.10 16.63
N LEU A 176 24.30 -10.72 17.10
CA LEU A 176 24.35 -11.82 18.08
C LEU A 176 24.92 -13.12 17.48
N GLY A 177 24.66 -13.40 16.20
CA GLY A 177 25.23 -14.54 15.49
C GLY A 177 26.76 -14.45 15.32
N ALA A 178 27.30 -13.24 15.21
CA ALA A 178 28.74 -13.00 15.05
C ALA A 178 29.53 -12.98 16.37
N ALA A 179 28.88 -12.75 17.51
CA ALA A 179 29.53 -12.69 18.83
C ALA A 179 30.19 -14.03 19.26
N ASN A 180 29.86 -15.16 18.61
CA ASN A 180 30.46 -16.47 18.89
C ASN A 180 31.67 -16.82 17.99
N SER A 181 32.03 -16.00 16.99
CA SER A 181 33.18 -16.21 16.13
C SER A 181 34.18 -15.04 16.28
N SER A 182 35.15 -15.24 17.16
CA SER A 182 36.23 -14.28 17.40
C SER A 182 37.12 -14.12 16.15
N GLY A 183 36.82 -13.10 15.34
CA GLY A 183 37.77 -12.51 14.39
C GLY A 183 37.27 -12.24 12.97
N LYS A 184 36.71 -11.05 12.74
CA LYS A 184 37.02 -10.15 11.59
C LYS A 184 36.04 -8.96 11.58
N SER A 185 36.57 -7.76 11.82
CA SER A 185 35.89 -6.45 11.85
C SER A 185 35.50 -5.89 10.46
N LEU A 186 35.02 -6.74 9.56
CA LEU A 186 34.56 -6.33 8.21
C LEU A 186 33.05 -6.59 8.00
N ALA A 187 32.38 -7.19 8.98
CA ALA A 187 30.94 -7.46 8.98
C ALA A 187 30.09 -6.38 9.69
N GLU A 188 30.70 -5.27 10.12
CA GLU A 188 30.07 -4.26 11.00
C GLU A 188 29.40 -3.09 10.26
N ARG A 189 29.54 -2.98 8.94
CA ARG A 189 29.01 -1.84 8.19
C ARG A 189 27.86 -2.28 7.29
N ARG A 190 26.73 -1.54 7.33
CA ARG A 190 25.65 -1.70 6.34
C ARG A 190 26.26 -1.64 4.94
N PRO A 191 25.90 -2.57 4.05
CA PRO A 191 26.41 -2.55 2.69
C PRO A 191 26.14 -1.20 2.04
N THR A 192 27.10 -0.68 1.28
CA THR A 192 26.99 0.62 0.61
C THR A 192 26.94 0.44 -0.90
N VAL A 193 26.58 1.51 -1.60
CA VAL A 193 26.63 1.57 -3.08
C VAL A 193 28.02 1.18 -3.62
N ASN A 194 29.08 1.57 -2.92
CA ASN A 194 30.45 1.22 -3.31
C ASN A 194 30.71 -0.28 -3.19
N ASP A 195 30.11 -0.95 -2.21
CA ASP A 195 30.24 -2.40 -2.04
C ASP A 195 29.51 -3.15 -3.16
N LEU A 196 28.34 -2.64 -3.59
CA LEU A 196 27.64 -3.16 -4.76
C LEU A 196 28.48 -3.02 -6.04
N GLN A 197 29.09 -1.85 -6.27
CA GLN A 197 29.99 -1.64 -7.42
C GLN A 197 31.22 -2.55 -7.35
N ALA A 198 31.80 -2.73 -6.17
CA ALA A 198 32.93 -3.65 -5.99
C ALA A 198 32.55 -5.10 -6.30
N LEU A 199 31.36 -5.54 -5.87
CA LEU A 199 30.85 -6.88 -6.18
C LEU A 199 30.56 -7.05 -7.67
N ARG A 200 30.01 -6.04 -8.34
CA ARG A 200 29.84 -6.02 -9.80
C ARG A 200 31.18 -6.24 -10.50
N MET A 201 32.21 -5.46 -10.19
CA MET A 201 33.53 -5.60 -10.80
C MET A 201 34.14 -6.98 -10.55
N ARG A 202 34.02 -7.52 -9.33
CA ARG A 202 34.49 -8.88 -8.99
C ARG A 202 33.80 -9.94 -9.85
N LEU A 203 32.49 -9.81 -10.02
CA LEU A 203 31.67 -10.74 -10.78
C LEU A 203 31.97 -10.64 -12.30
N GLU A 204 32.14 -9.43 -12.85
CA GLU A 204 32.57 -9.20 -14.23
C GLU A 204 33.95 -9.83 -14.51
N MET A 205 34.92 -9.62 -13.62
CA MET A 205 36.25 -10.24 -13.73
C MET A 205 36.14 -11.77 -13.75
N MET A 206 35.32 -12.35 -12.89
CA MET A 206 35.09 -13.80 -12.85
C MET A 206 34.45 -14.32 -14.14
N CYS A 207 33.45 -13.63 -14.68
CA CYS A 207 32.81 -13.99 -15.95
C CYS A 207 33.82 -13.92 -17.11
N GLY A 208 34.67 -12.90 -17.12
CA GLY A 208 35.76 -12.77 -18.09
C GLY A 208 36.76 -13.93 -18.03
N HIS A 209 37.11 -14.40 -16.83
CA HIS A 209 37.95 -15.58 -16.65
C HIS A 209 37.29 -16.87 -17.17
N LEU A 210 35.97 -16.99 -17.04
CA LEU A 210 35.18 -18.11 -17.53
C LEU A 210 34.80 -17.98 -19.03
N LYS A 211 35.18 -16.87 -19.69
CA LYS A 211 34.80 -16.52 -21.07
C LYS A 211 33.28 -16.52 -21.30
N LEU A 212 32.53 -16.16 -20.27
CA LEU A 212 31.09 -15.97 -20.35
C LEU A 212 30.83 -14.51 -20.74
N ASP A 213 30.21 -14.31 -21.90
CA ASP A 213 29.76 -13.01 -22.36
C ASP A 213 28.38 -12.74 -21.76
N LEU A 214 28.35 -12.04 -20.64
CA LEU A 214 27.12 -11.68 -19.93
C LEU A 214 27.00 -10.16 -19.87
N ASP A 215 25.88 -9.64 -20.37
CA ASP A 215 25.55 -8.23 -20.26
C ASP A 215 24.99 -7.92 -18.86
N PHE A 216 25.54 -6.89 -18.23
CA PHE A 216 25.12 -6.37 -16.92
C PHE A 216 24.31 -5.07 -17.03
N ASP A 217 24.02 -4.62 -18.26
CA ASP A 217 23.33 -3.36 -18.59
C ASP A 217 21.84 -3.50 -18.91
#